data_AF-A0A6L5B9Q0-F1
#
_entry.id   AF-A0A6L5B9Q0-F1
#
_cell.length_a   1.000
_cell.length_b   1.000
_cell.length_c   1.000
_cell.angle_alpha   90.00
_cell.angle_beta   90.00
_cell.angle_gamma   90.00
#
_symmetry.space_group_name_H-M   'P 1'
#
loop_
_entity.id
_entity.type
_entity.pdbx_description
1 polymer ?
#
loop_
_entity_poly.entity_id
_entity_poly.type
_entity_poly.pdbx_seq_one_letter_code
_entity_poly.pdbx_strand_id
1 'polypeptide(L)'
;MAASYKLAVIITNPVNDDELLLVKQAPPPKFDDEEYDSYVDSHLWDLPSAQLLLHQGGQSNSVVFIQDQDLCSHKIDFTTLDFAPALNQVLAEVGFGETSGTQWKFSKFVEEPDFGPGNPIHTVYITGQLGPEDGVLKEHCKWMSDQSYRKCLLDLKPSNVRIGPLAVLGPLENSLHSDKWTIPPNLHSQEYPPGIIIIPMGSRTGKPFRTTNLVVFASESSHDNCGDHGFIAHGDALIIDPGCRSEFHKELRDVVAALPKKLVVFVTHHHNDHVDGLSAVQKSNPDASLLAHDSTMRRIRKDGLSLSYTPVSGAEEICIGGQRLRVISAPGHTDGHMALLHLSTHSLIVGDHCVGQGSAVLDISSGGNMNDYFQTTYRFMEVSPCTLIPMHGRINLWPKHLLCEYLKNRRNRESSVLKSIEDGAETLFDIVANVYSNVDRSFWFLAASNVRLHVDHLAHQNKLPKEFPLQKYQRTCGVHFLSRWLLACARSRVARKYNMLGKAKLPCTVALLTVGLAVIYSVRSKA
;
A
#
# COMPACT_ATOMS: atom_id res chain seq x y z
N MET A 1 -5.71 9.51 -16.62
CA MET A 1 -6.19 8.12 -16.67
C MET A 1 -7.69 8.17 -16.41
N ALA A 2 -8.49 7.29 -17.00
CA ALA A 2 -9.94 7.31 -16.76
C ALA A 2 -10.22 6.87 -15.32
N ALA A 3 -10.98 7.62 -14.53
CA ALA A 3 -11.39 7.20 -13.20
C ALA A 3 -12.35 6.00 -13.29
N SER A 4 -12.36 5.16 -12.25
CA SER A 4 -13.36 4.12 -12.08
C SER A 4 -14.42 4.61 -11.10
N TYR A 5 -15.69 4.30 -11.34
CA TYR A 5 -16.79 4.74 -10.48
C TYR A 5 -17.39 3.56 -9.72
N LYS A 6 -17.79 3.81 -8.48
CA LYS A 6 -18.48 2.86 -7.60
C LYS A 6 -19.73 3.51 -7.04
N LEU A 7 -20.82 2.75 -6.98
CA LEU A 7 -22.03 3.12 -6.25
C LEU A 7 -21.99 2.45 -4.87
N ALA A 8 -22.11 3.24 -3.81
CA ALA A 8 -22.33 2.75 -2.44
C ALA A 8 -23.73 3.16 -1.98
N VAL A 9 -24.47 2.24 -1.40
CA VAL A 9 -25.89 2.46 -1.05
C VAL A 9 -26.07 2.44 0.46
N ILE A 10 -26.53 3.55 1.01
CA ILE A 10 -26.90 3.71 2.41
C ILE A 10 -28.38 3.31 2.54
N ILE A 11 -28.63 2.12 3.09
CA ILE A 11 -29.98 1.62 3.31
C ILE A 11 -30.28 1.73 4.80
N THR A 12 -31.32 2.47 5.14
CA THR A 12 -31.80 2.69 6.52
C THR A 12 -33.07 1.90 6.79
N ASN A 13 -33.24 1.48 8.05
CA ASN A 13 -34.42 0.74 8.47
C ASN A 13 -35.58 1.72 8.75
N PRO A 14 -36.73 1.64 8.05
CA PRO A 14 -37.84 2.57 8.24
C PRO A 14 -38.51 2.46 9.63
N VAL A 15 -38.24 1.38 10.37
CA VAL A 15 -38.73 1.18 11.74
C VAL A 15 -37.72 1.70 12.77
N ASN A 16 -36.44 1.80 12.40
CA ASN A 16 -35.36 2.26 13.26
C ASN A 16 -34.31 3.04 12.43
N ASP A 17 -34.53 4.34 12.29
CA ASP A 17 -33.70 5.21 11.44
C ASP A 17 -32.20 5.28 11.87
N ASP A 18 -31.87 4.79 13.08
CA ASP A 18 -30.49 4.70 13.58
C ASP A 18 -29.73 3.46 13.08
N GLU A 19 -30.38 2.57 12.32
CA GLU A 19 -29.79 1.35 11.78
C GLU A 19 -29.42 1.46 10.30
N LEU A 20 -28.20 1.01 9.99
CA LEU A 20 -27.66 0.90 8.65
C LEU A 20 -27.55 -0.57 8.24
N LEU A 21 -27.91 -0.86 6.99
CA LEU A 21 -27.71 -2.19 6.44
C LEU A 21 -26.27 -2.38 5.98
N LEU A 22 -25.64 -3.43 6.49
CA LEU A 22 -24.28 -3.81 6.12
C LEU A 22 -24.23 -5.20 5.53
N VAL A 23 -23.30 -5.40 4.61
CA VAL A 23 -23.04 -6.66 3.92
C VAL A 23 -21.68 -7.20 4.31
N LYS A 24 -21.64 -8.49 4.66
CA LYS A 24 -20.40 -9.22 4.93
C LYS A 24 -19.62 -9.36 3.62
N GLN A 25 -18.42 -8.77 3.60
CA GLN A 25 -17.56 -8.80 2.44
C GLN A 25 -16.96 -10.20 2.24
N ALA A 26 -16.92 -10.65 0.98
CA ALA A 26 -16.30 -11.91 0.64
C ALA A 26 -14.78 -11.81 0.85
N PRO A 27 -14.16 -12.75 1.60
CA PRO A 27 -12.72 -12.81 1.70
C PRO A 27 -12.11 -13.19 0.35
N PRO A 28 -10.81 -12.88 0.12
CA PRO A 28 -10.10 -13.34 -1.04
C PRO A 28 -10.10 -14.88 -1.18
N PRO A 29 -9.87 -15.43 -2.38
CA PRO A 29 -9.80 -16.87 -2.60
C PRO A 29 -8.73 -17.55 -1.73
N LYS A 30 -8.97 -18.79 -1.33
CA LYS A 30 -7.99 -19.59 -0.58
C LYS A 30 -6.74 -19.88 -1.40
N PHE A 31 -5.65 -20.23 -0.71
CA PHE A 31 -4.38 -20.57 -1.32
C PHE A 31 -4.25 -22.04 -1.71
N ASP A 32 -5.16 -22.91 -1.26
CA ASP A 32 -5.04 -24.37 -1.34
C ASP A 32 -3.75 -24.87 -0.64
N ASP A 33 -3.42 -24.25 0.48
CA ASP A 33 -2.24 -24.52 1.30
C ASP A 33 -2.66 -24.48 2.78
N GLU A 34 -2.55 -25.62 3.48
CA GLU A 34 -3.07 -25.78 4.85
C GLU A 34 -2.46 -24.78 5.83
N GLU A 35 -1.16 -24.46 5.68
CA GLU A 35 -0.48 -23.48 6.53
C GLU A 35 -1.09 -22.09 6.32
N TYR A 36 -1.18 -21.64 5.07
CA TYR A 36 -1.65 -20.29 4.76
C TYR A 36 -3.16 -20.11 4.95
N ASP A 37 -3.95 -21.14 4.64
CA ASP A 37 -5.41 -21.11 4.82
C ASP A 37 -5.82 -21.19 6.29
N SER A 38 -4.89 -21.51 7.20
CA SER A 38 -5.11 -21.40 8.66
C SER A 38 -5.11 -19.95 9.16
N TYR A 39 -4.49 -19.02 8.43
CA TYR A 39 -4.44 -17.60 8.77
C TYR A 39 -5.68 -16.86 8.27
N VAL A 40 -6.73 -16.88 9.07
CA VAL A 40 -8.03 -16.29 8.71
C VAL A 40 -8.17 -14.86 9.25
N ASP A 41 -8.49 -13.93 8.35
CA ASP A 41 -8.90 -12.56 8.69
C ASP A 41 -10.31 -12.53 9.28
N SER A 42 -10.56 -11.65 10.25
CA SER A 42 -11.90 -11.52 10.84
C SER A 42 -12.92 -10.95 9.84
N HIS A 43 -14.21 -11.15 10.11
CA HIS A 43 -15.26 -10.72 9.21
C HIS A 43 -15.29 -9.20 9.01
N LEU A 44 -15.25 -8.78 7.75
CA LEU A 44 -15.39 -7.40 7.31
C LEU A 44 -16.84 -7.15 6.88
N TRP A 45 -17.44 -6.10 7.40
CA TRP A 45 -18.77 -5.63 7.03
C TRP A 45 -18.66 -4.24 6.45
N ASP A 46 -19.31 -3.99 5.33
CA ASP A 46 -19.28 -2.68 4.67
C ASP A 46 -20.65 -2.36 4.06
N LEU A 47 -20.81 -1.15 3.53
CA LEU A 47 -22.02 -0.82 2.76
C LEU A 47 -22.11 -1.70 1.50
N PRO A 48 -23.32 -2.11 1.09
CA PRO A 48 -23.50 -2.74 -0.20
C PRO A 48 -23.05 -1.79 -1.30
N SER A 49 -22.33 -2.33 -2.29
CA SER A 49 -21.77 -1.52 -3.36
C SER A 49 -21.63 -2.28 -4.66
N ALA A 50 -21.69 -1.57 -5.78
CA ALA A 50 -21.50 -2.12 -7.11
C ALA A 50 -20.66 -1.19 -7.98
N GLN A 51 -20.04 -1.74 -9.01
CA GLN A 51 -19.32 -0.93 -9.99
C GLN A 51 -20.32 -0.08 -10.78
N LEU A 52 -20.03 1.22 -10.90
CA LEU A 52 -20.85 2.14 -11.66
C LEU A 52 -20.23 2.31 -13.05
N LEU A 53 -20.98 1.91 -14.08
CA LEU A 53 -20.50 1.93 -15.47
C LEU A 53 -20.82 3.27 -16.12
N LEU A 54 -19.98 3.65 -17.09
CA LEU A 54 -20.23 4.82 -17.93
C LEU A 54 -21.26 4.46 -19.01
N HIS A 55 -22.14 5.41 -19.30
CA HIS A 55 -23.22 5.25 -20.26
C HIS A 55 -22.66 5.06 -21.68
N GLN A 56 -22.90 3.89 -22.27
CA GLN A 56 -22.51 3.62 -23.66
C GLN A 56 -23.62 4.08 -24.61
N GLY A 57 -23.74 5.40 -24.81
CA GLY A 57 -24.49 6.02 -25.92
C GLY A 57 -25.71 5.24 -26.43
N GLY A 58 -26.77 5.14 -25.61
CA GLY A 58 -28.06 4.54 -25.95
C GLY A 58 -29.09 4.98 -24.91
N GLN A 59 -30.36 5.16 -25.27
CA GLN A 59 -31.39 5.58 -24.32
C GLN A 59 -31.46 4.59 -23.14
N SER A 60 -31.21 5.08 -21.92
CA SER A 60 -31.44 4.29 -20.70
C SER A 60 -32.95 4.08 -20.54
N ASN A 61 -33.41 2.83 -20.59
CA ASN A 61 -34.81 2.48 -20.38
C ASN A 61 -35.19 2.36 -18.90
N SER A 62 -34.24 2.55 -17.98
CA SER A 62 -34.44 2.47 -16.53
C SER A 62 -34.17 3.84 -15.89
N VAL A 63 -35.22 4.63 -15.73
CA VAL A 63 -35.15 5.93 -15.06
C VAL A 63 -35.15 5.70 -13.55
N VAL A 64 -34.01 5.32 -12.98
CA VAL A 64 -33.82 5.44 -11.53
C VAL A 64 -33.72 6.94 -11.23
N PHE A 65 -34.75 7.48 -10.58
CA PHE A 65 -34.75 8.89 -10.19
C PHE A 65 -33.98 9.05 -8.87
N ILE A 66 -32.80 9.65 -8.95
CA ILE A 66 -32.02 10.07 -7.79
C ILE A 66 -32.36 11.54 -7.51
N GLN A 67 -32.87 11.85 -6.33
CA GLN A 67 -33.09 13.23 -5.88
C GLN A 67 -31.77 13.91 -5.55
N ASP A 68 -31.77 15.25 -5.58
CA ASP A 68 -30.65 16.10 -5.12
C ASP A 68 -29.33 15.96 -5.91
N GLN A 69 -29.40 15.55 -7.18
CA GLN A 69 -28.23 15.44 -8.07
C GLN A 69 -27.51 16.78 -8.28
N ASP A 70 -28.24 17.89 -8.24
CA ASP A 70 -27.72 19.24 -8.48
C ASP A 70 -26.62 19.64 -7.47
N LEU A 71 -26.61 19.03 -6.27
CA LEU A 71 -25.65 19.30 -5.20
C LEU A 71 -24.19 19.00 -5.60
N CYS A 72 -23.95 18.14 -6.59
CA CYS A 72 -22.61 17.73 -7.02
C CYS A 72 -22.35 17.87 -8.52
N SER A 73 -23.21 18.59 -9.25
CA SER A 73 -23.15 18.78 -10.70
C SER A 73 -21.82 19.33 -11.24
N HIS A 74 -21.04 20.03 -10.40
CA HIS A 74 -19.72 20.56 -10.75
C HIS A 74 -18.59 19.53 -10.68
N LYS A 75 -18.79 18.39 -9.99
CA LYS A 75 -17.77 17.32 -9.85
C LYS A 75 -18.11 16.08 -10.66
N ILE A 76 -19.39 15.77 -10.83
CA ILE A 76 -19.84 14.56 -11.50
C ILE A 76 -21.04 14.85 -12.40
N ASP A 77 -20.97 14.37 -13.64
CA ASP A 77 -22.09 14.40 -14.56
C ASP A 77 -22.89 13.10 -14.43
N PHE A 78 -24.00 13.14 -13.68
CA PHE A 78 -24.89 12.00 -13.46
C PHE A 78 -25.45 11.42 -14.77
N THR A 79 -25.53 12.21 -15.84
CA THR A 79 -26.04 11.73 -17.15
C THR A 79 -25.09 10.76 -17.84
N THR A 80 -23.83 10.74 -17.40
CA THR A 80 -22.79 9.85 -17.95
C THR A 80 -22.70 8.51 -17.23
N LEU A 81 -23.48 8.29 -16.17
CA LEU A 81 -23.37 7.13 -15.29
C LEU A 81 -24.65 6.28 -15.31
N ASP A 82 -24.50 4.97 -15.40
CA ASP A 82 -25.61 4.04 -15.44
C ASP A 82 -25.89 3.44 -14.05
N PHE A 83 -26.81 4.08 -13.32
CA PHE A 83 -27.14 3.71 -11.93
C PHE A 83 -28.02 2.47 -11.82
N ALA A 84 -28.85 2.17 -12.82
CA ALA A 84 -29.86 1.13 -12.66
C ALA A 84 -29.28 -0.29 -12.57
N PRO A 85 -28.31 -0.71 -13.42
CA PRO A 85 -27.67 -2.01 -13.27
C PRO A 85 -26.92 -2.13 -11.94
N ALA A 86 -26.23 -1.07 -11.52
CA ALA A 86 -25.47 -1.05 -10.27
C ALA A 86 -26.38 -1.15 -9.05
N LEU A 87 -27.49 -0.40 -9.05
CA LEU A 87 -28.49 -0.46 -7.97
C LEU A 87 -29.20 -1.81 -7.92
N ASN A 88 -29.61 -2.35 -9.07
CA ASN A 88 -30.24 -3.67 -9.13
C ASN A 88 -29.28 -4.76 -8.62
N GLN A 89 -27.98 -4.67 -8.92
CA GLN A 89 -26.98 -5.57 -8.37
C GLN A 89 -26.91 -5.47 -6.84
N VAL A 90 -26.90 -4.26 -6.29
CA VAL A 90 -26.90 -4.03 -4.84
C VAL A 90 -28.17 -4.58 -4.18
N LEU A 91 -29.35 -4.27 -4.71
CA LEU A 91 -30.62 -4.77 -4.15
C LEU A 91 -30.67 -6.29 -4.18
N ALA A 92 -30.30 -6.88 -5.32
CA ALA A 92 -30.20 -8.33 -5.46
C ALA A 92 -29.19 -8.94 -4.48
N GLU A 93 -28.07 -8.28 -4.18
CA GLU A 93 -27.11 -8.73 -3.17
C GLU A 93 -27.75 -8.83 -1.79
N VAL A 94 -28.47 -7.80 -1.35
CA VAL A 94 -29.05 -7.73 0.00
C VAL A 94 -30.36 -8.50 0.19
N GLY A 95 -30.99 -8.94 -0.91
CA GLY A 95 -32.25 -9.71 -0.88
C GLY A 95 -33.51 -8.88 -1.11
N PHE A 96 -33.35 -7.63 -1.54
CA PHE A 96 -34.44 -6.78 -2.02
C PHE A 96 -34.57 -6.92 -3.53
N GLY A 97 -35.79 -6.94 -4.05
CA GLY A 97 -36.05 -7.06 -5.49
C GLY A 97 -35.79 -5.76 -6.26
N GLU A 98 -36.29 -5.67 -7.50
CA GLU A 98 -36.41 -4.40 -8.21
C GLU A 98 -37.48 -3.55 -7.53
N THR A 99 -37.10 -2.74 -6.54
CA THR A 99 -38.06 -1.86 -5.86
C THR A 99 -38.47 -0.73 -6.79
N SER A 100 -39.51 -0.99 -7.58
CA SER A 100 -40.19 -0.01 -8.41
C SER A 100 -41.00 0.93 -7.51
N GLY A 101 -40.36 1.96 -6.96
CA GLY A 101 -41.03 2.97 -6.12
C GLY A 101 -40.19 3.62 -5.03
N THR A 102 -39.03 3.05 -4.67
CA THR A 102 -38.16 3.64 -3.63
C THR A 102 -37.53 4.94 -4.14
N GLN A 103 -37.69 6.01 -3.36
CA GLN A 103 -37.04 7.29 -3.65
C GLN A 103 -35.59 7.23 -3.16
N TRP A 104 -34.65 7.28 -4.11
CA TRP A 104 -33.23 7.37 -3.82
C TRP A 104 -32.80 8.83 -3.78
N LYS A 105 -31.98 9.21 -2.80
CA LYS A 105 -31.43 10.56 -2.71
C LYS A 105 -29.91 10.52 -2.80
N PHE A 106 -29.32 11.46 -3.52
CA PHE A 106 -27.89 11.66 -3.49
C PHE A 106 -27.46 12.05 -2.08
N SER A 107 -26.40 11.43 -1.59
CA SER A 107 -25.83 11.73 -0.27
C SER A 107 -24.49 12.44 -0.42
N LYS A 108 -23.53 11.81 -1.11
CA LYS A 108 -22.15 12.32 -1.19
C LYS A 108 -21.39 11.77 -2.40
N PHE A 109 -20.37 12.51 -2.80
CA PHE A 109 -19.34 12.07 -3.75
C PHE A 109 -17.96 12.11 -3.09
N VAL A 110 -17.23 11.00 -3.15
CA VAL A 110 -15.88 10.87 -2.57
C VAL A 110 -14.88 10.51 -3.66
N GLU A 111 -13.88 11.36 -3.82
CA GLU A 111 -12.77 11.14 -4.76
C GLU A 111 -11.62 10.44 -4.03
N GLU A 112 -11.27 9.22 -4.44
CA GLU A 112 -10.09 8.55 -3.90
C GLU A 112 -8.80 9.27 -4.35
N PRO A 113 -7.83 9.47 -3.43
CA PRO A 113 -6.49 9.94 -3.76
C PRO A 113 -5.74 9.02 -4.74
N ASP A 114 -4.74 9.54 -5.45
CA ASP A 114 -3.91 8.76 -6.38
C ASP A 114 -2.87 7.91 -5.63
N PHE A 115 -3.35 6.83 -5.00
CA PHE A 115 -2.50 5.84 -4.33
C PHE A 115 -1.63 5.06 -5.32
N GLY A 116 -2.15 4.81 -6.52
CA GLY A 116 -1.50 4.04 -7.58
C GLY A 116 -1.04 2.62 -7.18
N PRO A 117 -0.55 1.83 -8.15
CA PRO A 117 -0.93 1.91 -9.56
C PRO A 117 -2.44 1.60 -9.76
N GLY A 118 -2.95 1.88 -10.95
CA GLY A 118 -4.38 1.76 -11.28
C GLY A 118 -5.11 3.10 -11.29
N ASN A 119 -6.38 3.07 -11.70
CA ASN A 119 -7.21 4.26 -11.74
C ASN A 119 -7.73 4.59 -10.33
N PRO A 120 -7.84 5.87 -9.95
CA PRO A 120 -8.58 6.28 -8.76
C PRO A 120 -10.03 5.80 -8.83
N ILE A 121 -10.58 5.42 -7.69
CA ILE A 121 -11.98 4.99 -7.53
C ILE A 121 -12.78 6.16 -6.96
N HIS A 122 -13.73 6.68 -7.73
CA HIS A 122 -14.66 7.69 -7.25
C HIS A 122 -15.95 7.01 -6.80
N THR A 123 -16.41 7.32 -5.58
CA THR A 123 -17.58 6.68 -4.99
C THR A 123 -18.74 7.65 -4.91
N VAL A 124 -19.88 7.25 -5.47
CA VAL A 124 -21.16 7.95 -5.35
C VAL A 124 -21.97 7.25 -4.27
N TYR A 125 -22.37 8.01 -3.25
CA TYR A 125 -23.24 7.56 -2.18
C TYR A 125 -24.68 8.00 -2.46
N ILE A 126 -25.59 7.04 -2.41
CA ILE A 126 -27.04 7.31 -2.41
C ILE A 126 -27.65 6.74 -1.15
N THR A 127 -28.76 7.31 -0.71
CA THR A 127 -29.51 6.86 0.47
C THR A 127 -30.93 6.49 0.09
N GLY A 128 -31.46 5.47 0.77
CA GLY A 128 -32.84 5.02 0.64
C GLY A 128 -33.30 4.30 1.91
N GLN A 129 -34.62 4.17 2.06
CA GLN A 129 -35.25 3.38 3.12
C GLN A 129 -35.84 2.12 2.49
N LEU A 130 -35.55 0.96 3.10
CA LEU A 130 -36.11 -0.34 2.70
C LEU A 130 -36.50 -1.11 3.96
N GLY A 131 -37.74 -1.59 3.99
CA GLY A 131 -38.34 -2.29 5.11
C GLY A 131 -38.47 -3.80 4.90
N PRO A 132 -38.96 -4.52 5.92
CA PRO A 132 -39.20 -5.97 5.84
C PRO A 132 -40.22 -6.38 4.77
N GLU A 133 -41.06 -5.44 4.32
CA GLU A 133 -42.06 -5.66 3.28
C GLU A 133 -41.45 -5.69 1.86
N ASP A 134 -40.25 -5.12 1.68
CA ASP A 134 -39.58 -4.99 0.38
C ASP A 134 -38.81 -6.25 -0.05
N GLY A 135 -38.62 -7.21 0.87
CA GLY A 135 -37.88 -8.44 0.59
C GLY A 135 -37.41 -9.18 1.85
N VAL A 136 -36.74 -10.31 1.63
CA VAL A 136 -36.17 -11.13 2.72
C VAL A 136 -34.67 -10.93 2.73
N LEU A 137 -34.18 -10.41 3.86
CA LEU A 137 -32.77 -10.13 4.05
C LEU A 137 -31.93 -11.42 3.97
N LYS A 138 -30.84 -11.40 3.21
CA LYS A 138 -29.94 -12.56 3.09
C LYS A 138 -29.09 -12.75 4.35
N GLU A 139 -28.64 -13.99 4.58
CA GLU A 139 -27.85 -14.40 5.76
C GLU A 139 -26.53 -13.63 5.97
N HIS A 140 -25.96 -13.07 4.89
CA HIS A 140 -24.72 -12.30 4.93
C HIS A 140 -24.95 -10.79 5.06
N CYS A 141 -26.18 -10.37 5.33
CA CYS A 141 -26.56 -8.99 5.58
C CYS A 141 -27.03 -8.83 7.04
N LYS A 142 -26.80 -7.66 7.63
CA LYS A 142 -27.28 -7.34 8.97
C LYS A 142 -27.58 -5.86 9.13
N TRP A 143 -28.56 -5.55 9.96
CA TRP A 143 -28.77 -4.20 10.48
C TRP A 143 -27.78 -3.91 11.59
N MET A 144 -27.24 -2.70 11.60
CA MET A 144 -26.31 -2.25 12.65
C MET A 144 -26.59 -0.81 13.05
N SER A 145 -26.87 -0.59 14.34
CA SER A 145 -27.08 0.74 14.94
C SER A 145 -25.79 1.58 14.94
N ASP A 146 -25.89 2.90 14.92
CA ASP A 146 -24.74 3.83 15.09
C ASP A 146 -23.89 3.53 16.36
N GLN A 147 -24.52 3.18 17.49
CA GLN A 147 -23.79 2.84 18.71
C GLN A 147 -22.91 1.59 18.56
N SER A 148 -23.48 0.50 18.03
CA SER A 148 -22.75 -0.74 17.71
C SER A 148 -21.63 -0.48 16.70
N TYR A 149 -21.91 0.40 15.75
CA TYR A 149 -20.98 0.85 14.73
C TYR A 149 -19.75 1.53 15.33
N ARG A 150 -19.94 2.58 16.13
CA ARG A 150 -18.86 3.30 16.80
C ARG A 150 -18.05 2.40 17.72
N LYS A 151 -18.71 1.49 18.44
CA LYS A 151 -18.03 0.50 19.28
C LYS A 151 -17.11 -0.41 18.46
N CYS A 152 -17.55 -0.87 17.28
CA CYS A 152 -16.70 -1.68 16.41
C CYS A 152 -15.50 -0.91 15.87
N LEU A 153 -15.59 0.40 15.67
CA LEU A 153 -14.46 1.21 15.21
C LEU A 153 -13.46 1.57 16.30
N LEU A 154 -13.94 1.83 17.52
CA LEU A 154 -13.11 2.33 18.63
C LEU A 154 -12.45 1.20 19.46
N ASP A 155 -13.09 0.01 19.53
CA ASP A 155 -12.60 -1.14 20.30
C ASP A 155 -12.23 -2.34 19.39
N LEU A 156 -11.36 -2.11 18.40
CA LEU A 156 -10.91 -3.19 17.49
C LEU A 156 -9.93 -4.12 18.21
N LYS A 157 -10.42 -5.29 18.65
CA LYS A 157 -9.58 -6.43 19.03
C LYS A 157 -9.39 -7.37 17.82
N PRO A 158 -8.29 -8.15 17.74
CA PRO A 158 -8.01 -9.05 16.61
C PRO A 158 -9.13 -10.03 16.23
N SER A 159 -10.00 -10.39 17.18
CA SER A 159 -11.14 -11.31 16.98
C SER A 159 -12.47 -10.62 16.68
N ASN A 160 -12.49 -9.29 16.63
CA ASN A 160 -13.73 -8.52 16.51
C ASN A 160 -14.16 -8.34 15.06
N VAL A 161 -15.44 -7.99 14.92
CA VAL A 161 -16.08 -7.55 13.68
C VAL A 161 -15.37 -6.29 13.18
N ARG A 162 -14.95 -6.29 11.91
CA ARG A 162 -14.34 -5.13 11.25
C ARG A 162 -15.37 -4.43 10.38
N ILE A 163 -15.25 -3.12 10.29
CA ILE A 163 -16.10 -2.26 9.48
C ILE A 163 -15.26 -1.66 8.35
N GLY A 164 -15.74 -1.75 7.12
CA GLY A 164 -15.05 -1.30 5.91
C GLY A 164 -15.17 0.20 5.65
N PRO A 165 -14.37 0.71 4.70
CA PRO A 165 -14.24 2.14 4.45
C PRO A 165 -15.50 2.80 3.89
N LEU A 166 -16.34 2.10 3.11
CA LEU A 166 -17.54 2.76 2.57
C LEU A 166 -18.51 3.14 3.68
N ALA A 167 -18.65 2.25 4.67
CA ALA A 167 -19.46 2.48 5.83
C ALA A 167 -18.88 3.54 6.77
N VAL A 168 -17.57 3.82 6.72
CA VAL A 168 -16.93 4.91 7.51
C VAL A 168 -17.07 6.25 6.79
N LEU A 169 -16.71 6.28 5.50
CA LEU A 169 -16.65 7.50 4.69
C LEU A 169 -18.03 8.00 4.23
N GLY A 170 -19.04 7.13 4.17
CA GLY A 170 -20.39 7.51 3.76
C GLY A 170 -21.17 8.24 4.87
N PRO A 171 -21.68 7.52 5.89
CA PRO A 171 -22.57 8.10 6.91
C PRO A 171 -21.85 8.91 8.01
N LEU A 172 -20.60 8.60 8.35
CA LEU A 172 -19.96 9.09 9.60
C LEU A 172 -18.94 10.20 9.44
N GLU A 173 -18.65 10.66 8.22
CA GLU A 173 -17.69 11.75 8.06
C GLU A 173 -18.12 12.97 8.90
N ASN A 174 -19.42 13.29 8.99
CA ASN A 174 -19.86 14.43 9.80
C ASN A 174 -19.90 14.20 11.33
N SER A 175 -19.69 12.98 11.84
CA SER A 175 -20.04 12.62 13.24
C SER A 175 -18.95 11.92 14.05
N LEU A 176 -17.84 11.51 13.41
CA LEU A 176 -16.62 11.03 14.06
C LEU A 176 -15.49 12.06 14.07
N HIS A 177 -15.63 13.15 13.30
CA HIS A 177 -14.73 14.29 13.41
C HIS A 177 -14.88 14.90 14.81
N SER A 178 -13.88 14.63 15.63
CA SER A 178 -13.47 15.64 16.59
C SER A 178 -13.10 16.89 15.78
N ASP A 179 -13.50 18.09 16.24
CA ASP A 179 -13.38 19.41 15.59
C ASP A 179 -11.95 19.85 15.13
N LYS A 180 -11.17 19.00 14.46
CA LYS A 180 -9.70 18.98 14.52
C LYS A 180 -9.03 18.95 13.16
N TRP A 181 -7.97 19.77 13.00
CA TRP A 181 -7.02 19.82 11.88
C TRP A 181 -7.60 19.69 10.46
N THR A 182 -7.69 20.82 9.75
CA THR A 182 -8.09 20.83 8.33
C THR A 182 -6.90 20.57 7.42
N ILE A 183 -7.03 19.54 6.59
CA ILE A 183 -6.07 19.22 5.53
C ILE A 183 -6.08 20.38 4.52
N PRO A 184 -4.92 20.84 4.03
CA PRO A 184 -4.88 21.88 2.99
C PRO A 184 -5.78 21.51 1.81
N PRO A 185 -6.63 22.43 1.30
CA PRO A 185 -7.73 22.11 0.38
C PRO A 185 -7.28 21.55 -0.99
N ASN A 186 -6.00 21.69 -1.33
CA ASN A 186 -5.42 21.17 -2.57
C ASN A 186 -4.87 19.74 -2.44
N LEU A 187 -4.96 19.13 -1.26
CA LEU A 187 -4.45 17.79 -1.01
C LEU A 187 -5.58 16.78 -0.92
N HIS A 188 -5.54 15.80 -1.83
CA HIS A 188 -6.39 14.63 -1.75
C HIS A 188 -5.83 13.70 -0.68
N SER A 189 -6.70 13.29 0.23
CA SER A 189 -6.37 12.41 1.34
C SER A 189 -7.49 11.42 1.60
N GLN A 190 -7.18 10.37 2.36
CA GLN A 190 -8.16 9.41 2.85
C GLN A 190 -7.96 9.23 4.34
N GLU A 191 -9.02 9.41 5.13
CA GLU A 191 -9.03 9.05 6.55
C GLU A 191 -9.68 7.67 6.73
N TYR A 192 -8.85 6.63 6.79
CA TYR A 192 -9.31 5.31 7.20
C TYR A 192 -8.12 4.40 7.55
N PRO A 193 -8.18 3.65 8.67
CA PRO A 193 -9.22 3.69 9.72
C PRO A 193 -9.31 5.05 10.44
N PRO A 194 -10.38 5.30 11.24
CA PRO A 194 -10.58 6.60 11.90
C PRO A 194 -9.35 7.07 12.68
N GLY A 195 -9.01 8.36 12.55
CA GLY A 195 -7.82 8.96 13.16
C GLY A 195 -6.51 8.73 12.39
N ILE A 196 -6.53 7.99 11.27
CA ILE A 196 -5.37 7.76 10.42
C ILE A 196 -5.61 8.39 9.05
N ILE A 197 -4.92 9.49 8.79
CA ILE A 197 -5.02 10.23 7.54
C ILE A 197 -3.87 9.83 6.63
N ILE A 198 -4.17 9.49 5.38
CA ILE A 198 -3.20 9.01 4.41
C ILE A 198 -3.20 9.96 3.21
N ILE A 199 -2.03 10.53 2.91
CA ILE A 199 -1.83 11.50 1.84
C ILE A 199 -0.77 10.94 0.87
N PRO A 200 -1.13 10.49 -0.34
CA PRO A 200 -0.15 10.06 -1.32
C PRO A 200 0.65 11.25 -1.86
N MET A 201 1.91 11.34 -1.48
CA MET A 201 2.83 12.42 -1.87
C MET A 201 3.70 11.97 -3.04
N GLY A 202 3.82 12.79 -4.09
CA GLY A 202 4.67 12.44 -5.23
C GLY A 202 6.14 12.29 -4.83
N SER A 203 6.72 11.13 -5.06
CA SER A 203 8.01 10.73 -4.48
C SER A 203 8.97 10.13 -5.53
N ARG A 204 10.17 9.74 -5.09
CA ARG A 204 11.18 9.07 -5.93
C ARG A 204 11.05 7.53 -5.88
N THR A 205 9.83 7.05 -5.71
CA THR A 205 9.51 5.62 -5.65
C THR A 205 9.74 4.88 -6.98
N GLY A 206 9.89 3.56 -6.91
CA GLY A 206 10.01 2.69 -8.07
C GLY A 206 8.69 2.52 -8.83
N LYS A 207 8.76 2.39 -10.16
CA LYS A 207 7.58 2.03 -10.97
C LYS A 207 7.03 0.68 -10.52
N PRO A 208 5.69 0.49 -10.51
CA PRO A 208 4.67 1.34 -11.14
C PRO A 208 4.12 2.47 -10.25
N PHE A 209 4.58 2.60 -9.01
CA PHE A 209 4.14 3.65 -8.11
C PHE A 209 4.69 5.03 -8.54
N ARG A 210 4.00 6.08 -8.09
CA ARG A 210 4.36 7.49 -8.32
C ARG A 210 4.38 8.30 -7.04
N THR A 211 3.89 7.71 -5.96
CA THR A 211 3.64 8.35 -4.68
C THR A 211 4.13 7.45 -3.54
N THR A 212 4.50 8.10 -2.44
CA THR A 212 4.69 7.48 -1.12
C THR A 212 3.60 8.04 -0.21
N ASN A 213 2.93 7.19 0.55
CA ASN A 213 1.89 7.58 1.48
C ASN A 213 2.50 8.25 2.71
N LEU A 214 2.28 9.55 2.85
CA LEU A 214 2.47 10.24 4.12
C LEU A 214 1.30 9.85 5.04
N VAL A 215 1.60 9.19 6.16
CA VAL A 215 0.59 8.88 7.17
C VAL A 215 0.63 9.93 8.28
N VAL A 216 -0.53 10.46 8.64
CA VAL A 216 -0.69 11.55 9.60
C VAL A 216 -1.64 11.14 10.71
N PHE A 217 -1.21 11.35 11.94
CA PHE A 217 -2.04 11.32 13.14
C PHE A 217 -2.06 12.73 13.72
N ALA A 218 -3.23 13.30 13.89
CA ALA A 218 -3.40 14.62 14.47
C ALA A 218 -4.52 14.58 15.52
N SER A 219 -4.26 15.14 16.70
CA SER A 219 -5.29 15.33 17.71
C SER A 219 -5.09 16.68 18.40
N GLU A 220 -6.12 17.53 18.42
CA GLU A 220 -6.11 18.79 19.18
C GLU A 220 -6.49 18.62 20.65
N SER A 221 -6.96 17.43 21.07
CA SER A 221 -7.33 17.24 22.48
C SER A 221 -6.07 16.97 23.27
N SER A 222 -5.65 17.99 24.01
CA SER A 222 -4.64 17.96 25.08
C SER A 222 -5.00 17.05 26.26
N HIS A 223 -6.04 16.21 26.13
CA HIS A 223 -6.33 15.16 27.09
C HIS A 223 -5.38 14.00 26.87
N ASP A 224 -4.36 13.95 27.73
CA ASP A 224 -3.38 12.88 27.80
C ASP A 224 -4.03 11.60 28.36
N ASN A 225 -4.86 10.96 27.53
CA ASN A 225 -5.50 9.67 27.87
C ASN A 225 -4.51 8.51 27.89
N CYS A 226 -3.24 8.75 27.53
CA CYS A 226 -2.20 7.73 27.53
C CYS A 226 -1.72 7.34 28.93
N GLY A 227 -2.04 8.10 29.98
CA GLY A 227 -1.52 7.85 31.33
C GLY A 227 0.01 7.98 31.42
N ASP A 228 0.56 7.77 32.61
CA ASP A 228 2.01 7.87 32.89
C ASP A 228 2.73 6.55 32.56
N HIS A 229 2.57 6.08 31.32
CA HIS A 229 3.32 4.91 30.83
C HIS A 229 4.66 5.35 30.22
N GLY A 230 5.69 4.51 30.32
CA GLY A 230 7.04 4.80 29.84
C GLY A 230 7.16 4.84 28.31
N PHE A 231 6.46 5.77 27.65
CA PHE A 231 6.56 5.99 26.22
C PHE A 231 7.92 6.60 25.86
N ILE A 232 8.49 6.17 24.73
CA ILE A 232 9.76 6.71 24.25
C ILE A 232 9.62 8.13 23.70
N ALA A 233 8.40 8.50 23.27
CA ALA A 233 8.09 9.81 22.76
C ALA A 233 6.62 10.17 23.01
N HIS A 234 6.39 11.46 23.25
CA HIS A 234 5.07 12.07 23.37
C HIS A 234 4.96 13.23 22.38
N GLY A 235 3.87 13.28 21.62
CA GLY A 235 3.55 14.36 20.70
C GLY A 235 2.06 14.65 20.65
N ASP A 236 1.70 15.75 19.99
CA ASP A 236 0.30 16.10 19.69
C ASP A 236 -0.08 15.68 18.26
N ALA A 237 0.94 15.50 17.41
CA ALA A 237 0.82 14.96 16.07
C ALA A 237 2.00 14.06 15.71
N LEU A 238 1.77 13.16 14.76
CA LEU A 238 2.77 12.28 14.17
C LEU A 238 2.62 12.29 12.66
N ILE A 239 3.75 12.42 11.97
CA ILE A 239 3.84 12.08 10.54
C ILE A 239 4.80 10.91 10.34
N ILE A 240 4.47 10.04 9.39
CA ILE A 240 5.28 8.85 9.04
C ILE A 240 5.73 8.98 7.59
N ASP A 241 7.03 8.78 7.37
CA ASP A 241 7.68 8.78 6.04
C ASP A 241 7.36 10.02 5.19
N PRO A 242 7.86 11.21 5.58
CA PRO A 242 7.62 12.45 4.84
C PRO A 242 8.42 12.55 3.53
N GLY A 243 8.68 11.44 2.85
CA GLY A 243 9.45 11.40 1.63
C GLY A 243 8.64 11.87 0.43
N CYS A 244 9.08 12.97 -0.17
CA CYS A 244 8.49 13.50 -1.39
C CYS A 244 9.56 14.21 -2.23
N ARG A 245 9.28 14.40 -3.53
CA ARG A 245 10.17 15.16 -4.41
C ARG A 245 10.15 16.63 -4.01
N SER A 246 11.22 17.35 -4.34
CA SER A 246 11.37 18.78 -4.04
C SER A 246 10.22 19.66 -4.54
N GLU A 247 9.57 19.27 -5.64
CA GLU A 247 8.39 19.94 -6.20
C GLU A 247 7.18 19.90 -5.25
N PHE A 248 7.07 18.88 -4.39
CA PHE A 248 5.99 18.72 -3.40
C PHE A 248 6.37 19.21 -1.99
N HIS A 249 7.55 19.83 -1.82
CA HIS A 249 7.98 20.32 -0.52
C HIS A 249 7.08 21.45 -0.01
N LYS A 250 6.41 22.21 -0.88
CA LYS A 250 5.50 23.27 -0.43
C LYS A 250 4.28 22.66 0.25
N GLU A 251 3.66 21.68 -0.40
CA GLU A 251 2.51 20.94 0.09
C GLU A 251 2.82 20.26 1.42
N LEU A 252 3.97 19.59 1.51
CA LEU A 252 4.42 18.99 2.77
C LEU A 252 4.59 20.04 3.88
N ARG A 253 5.15 21.21 3.56
CA ARG A 253 5.27 22.32 4.53
C ARG A 253 3.91 22.85 4.97
N ASP A 254 2.95 22.94 4.06
CA ASP A 254 1.58 23.38 4.36
C ASP A 254 0.88 22.38 5.29
N VAL A 255 1.06 21.06 5.08
CA VAL A 255 0.60 20.00 6.00
C VAL A 255 1.24 20.17 7.38
N VAL A 256 2.58 20.25 7.44
CA VAL A 256 3.31 20.36 8.71
C VAL A 256 2.96 21.64 9.46
N ALA A 257 2.77 22.76 8.77
CA ALA A 257 2.41 24.04 9.39
C ALA A 257 0.99 24.05 9.95
N ALA A 258 0.09 23.22 9.41
CA ALA A 258 -1.25 23.07 9.92
C ALA A 258 -1.32 22.14 11.15
N LEU A 259 -0.33 21.25 11.34
CA LEU A 259 -0.30 20.33 12.47
C LEU A 259 0.09 21.03 13.79
N PRO A 260 -0.32 20.47 14.95
CA PRO A 260 0.19 20.86 16.26
C PRO A 260 1.72 20.92 16.31
N LYS A 261 2.26 21.90 17.06
CA LYS A 261 3.71 22.16 17.11
C LYS A 261 4.53 20.99 17.68
N LYS A 262 4.01 20.24 18.65
CA LYS A 262 4.69 19.09 19.24
C LYS A 262 4.62 17.88 18.30
N LEU A 263 5.34 17.99 17.19
CA LEU A 263 5.33 17.02 16.10
C LEU A 263 6.38 15.95 16.31
N VAL A 264 5.95 14.69 16.26
CA VAL A 264 6.82 13.53 16.10
C VAL A 264 6.90 13.18 14.62
N VAL A 265 8.09 12.83 14.15
CA VAL A 265 8.32 12.32 12.80
C VAL A 265 8.85 10.91 12.95
N PHE A 266 8.20 9.93 12.35
CA PHE A 266 8.70 8.56 12.31
C PHE A 266 9.14 8.20 10.90
N VAL A 267 10.30 7.58 10.79
CA VAL A 267 10.80 7.06 9.51
C VAL A 267 10.92 5.55 9.60
N THR A 268 10.23 4.84 8.70
CA THR A 268 10.25 3.38 8.63
C THR A 268 11.62 2.88 8.21
N HIS A 269 12.24 3.51 7.21
CA HIS A 269 13.59 3.18 6.73
C HIS A 269 14.20 4.32 5.88
N HIS A 270 15.47 4.14 5.49
CA HIS A 270 16.31 5.22 4.96
C HIS A 270 16.16 5.50 3.45
N HIS A 271 15.30 4.80 2.71
CA HIS A 271 15.19 5.04 1.26
C HIS A 271 14.65 6.44 1.00
N ASN A 272 15.11 7.03 -0.11
CA ASN A 272 14.95 8.46 -0.39
C ASN A 272 13.47 8.89 -0.40
N ASP A 273 12.62 8.06 -0.99
CA ASP A 273 11.19 8.28 -1.08
C ASP A 273 10.43 8.19 0.25
N HIS A 274 11.12 7.92 1.38
CA HIS A 274 10.60 8.02 2.75
C HIS A 274 11.19 9.19 3.54
N VAL A 275 12.37 9.70 3.14
CA VAL A 275 13.15 10.66 3.95
C VAL A 275 13.42 12.00 3.29
N ASP A 276 13.21 12.13 1.98
CA ASP A 276 13.61 13.32 1.21
C ASP A 276 12.95 14.62 1.69
N GLY A 277 11.71 14.55 2.18
CA GLY A 277 11.00 15.71 2.69
C GLY A 277 11.33 16.07 4.13
N LEU A 278 12.22 15.35 4.84
CA LEU A 278 12.66 15.72 6.20
C LEU A 278 13.21 17.16 6.27
N SER A 279 13.90 17.60 5.21
CA SER A 279 14.40 18.98 5.10
C SER A 279 13.27 20.02 5.02
N ALA A 280 12.13 19.66 4.45
CA ALA A 280 10.95 20.51 4.40
C ALA A 280 10.24 20.53 5.76
N VAL A 281 10.14 19.37 6.43
CA VAL A 281 9.61 19.27 7.80
C VAL A 281 10.41 20.16 8.76
N GLN A 282 11.74 20.06 8.77
CA GLN A 282 12.60 20.87 9.62
C GLN A 282 12.43 22.38 9.40
N LYS A 283 12.21 22.81 8.16
CA LYS A 283 11.99 24.23 7.84
C LYS A 283 10.66 24.76 8.40
N SER A 284 9.63 23.93 8.40
CA SER A 284 8.30 24.31 8.93
C SER A 284 8.19 24.13 10.44
N ASN A 285 8.82 23.09 10.98
CA ASN A 285 8.79 22.76 12.40
C ASN A 285 10.20 22.29 12.86
N PRO A 286 11.07 23.23 13.27
CA PRO A 286 12.43 22.91 13.68
C PRO A 286 12.52 22.13 15.00
N ASP A 287 11.45 22.17 15.81
CA ASP A 287 11.36 21.51 17.12
C ASP A 287 10.83 20.07 17.01
N ALA A 288 10.55 19.59 15.79
CA ALA A 288 10.06 18.24 15.58
C ALA A 288 11.07 17.17 16.06
N SER A 289 10.55 16.07 16.61
CA SER A 289 11.37 14.95 17.09
C SER A 289 11.32 13.79 16.12
N LEU A 290 12.47 13.41 15.57
CA LEU A 290 12.63 12.30 14.65
C LEU A 290 12.85 10.97 15.41
N LEU A 291 12.06 9.96 15.08
CA LEU A 291 12.19 8.59 15.54
C LEU A 291 12.53 7.69 14.34
N ALA A 292 13.60 6.91 14.48
CA ALA A 292 14.03 5.96 13.46
C ALA A 292 15.01 4.95 14.06
N HIS A 293 15.18 3.80 13.40
CA HIS A 293 16.21 2.84 13.79
C HIS A 293 17.63 3.39 13.56
N ASP A 294 18.60 2.98 14.37
CA ASP A 294 20.00 3.44 14.28
C ASP A 294 20.63 3.16 12.90
N SER A 295 20.38 1.98 12.33
CA SER A 295 20.86 1.63 10.99
C SER A 295 20.24 2.50 9.90
N THR A 296 19.01 2.97 10.11
CA THR A 296 18.33 3.93 9.21
C THR A 296 18.99 5.30 9.32
N MET A 297 19.19 5.82 10.54
CA MET A 297 19.83 7.12 10.74
C MET A 297 21.29 7.18 10.28
N ARG A 298 22.03 6.08 10.35
CA ARG A 298 23.40 6.03 9.81
C ARG A 298 23.46 6.20 8.29
N ARG A 299 22.38 5.91 7.57
CA ARG A 299 22.31 5.98 6.10
C ARG A 299 21.62 7.25 5.58
N ILE A 300 20.79 7.89 6.40
CA ILE A 300 20.23 9.20 6.07
C ILE A 300 21.37 10.22 6.04
N ARG A 301 21.50 10.95 4.93
CA ARG A 301 22.54 11.97 4.77
C ARG A 301 22.31 13.06 5.82
N LYS A 302 23.28 13.25 6.71
CA LYS A 302 23.22 14.25 7.79
C LYS A 302 23.39 15.69 7.30
N ASP A 303 23.76 15.90 6.04
CA ASP A 303 24.06 17.23 5.50
C ASP A 303 22.80 18.13 5.57
N GLY A 304 22.74 18.98 6.60
CA GLY A 304 21.67 19.96 6.83
C GLY A 304 20.48 19.48 7.67
N LEU A 305 20.47 18.22 8.13
CA LEU A 305 19.45 17.72 9.06
C LEU A 305 19.87 18.01 10.51
N SER A 306 19.09 18.84 11.20
CA SER A 306 19.30 19.29 12.59
C SER A 306 18.17 18.92 13.53
N LEU A 307 17.17 18.17 13.06
CA LEU A 307 16.10 17.64 13.90
C LEU A 307 16.66 16.79 15.04
N SER A 308 16.06 16.92 16.22
CA SER A 308 16.34 16.03 17.33
C SER A 308 16.01 14.58 16.95
N TYR A 309 16.83 13.63 17.37
CA TYR A 309 16.71 12.22 17.01
C TYR A 309 16.68 11.34 18.25
N THR A 310 15.72 10.41 18.29
CA THR A 310 15.66 9.34 19.30
C THR A 310 15.64 7.97 18.60
N PRO A 311 16.60 7.08 18.90
CA PRO A 311 16.62 5.74 18.32
C PRO A 311 15.49 4.87 18.86
N VAL A 312 14.94 4.03 17.99
CA VAL A 312 13.93 3.02 18.34
C VAL A 312 14.38 1.63 17.89
N SER A 313 14.02 0.61 18.66
CA SER A 313 14.48 -0.78 18.49
C SER A 313 13.35 -1.79 18.23
N GLY A 314 12.09 -1.43 18.46
CA GLY A 314 10.92 -2.25 18.10
C GLY A 314 10.21 -2.93 19.25
N ALA A 315 10.30 -2.34 20.44
CA ALA A 315 9.56 -2.73 21.65
C ALA A 315 8.90 -1.53 22.36
N GLU A 316 9.21 -0.31 21.90
CA GLU A 316 8.78 0.93 22.51
C GLU A 316 7.34 1.29 22.12
N GLU A 317 6.69 2.11 22.95
CA GLU A 317 5.42 2.74 22.61
C GLU A 317 5.59 4.26 22.51
N ILE A 318 4.79 4.87 21.65
CA ILE A 318 4.72 6.30 21.39
C ILE A 318 3.30 6.74 21.72
N CYS A 319 3.14 7.89 22.38
CA CYS A 319 1.85 8.52 22.59
C CYS A 319 1.68 9.77 21.73
N ILE A 320 0.63 9.82 20.91
CA ILE A 320 0.31 10.95 20.03
C ILE A 320 -1.11 11.42 20.33
N GLY A 321 -1.24 12.55 21.04
CA GLY A 321 -2.53 13.17 21.34
C GLY A 321 -3.56 12.21 21.95
N GLY A 322 -3.11 11.37 22.89
CA GLY A 322 -3.88 10.31 23.55
C GLY A 322 -3.94 8.97 22.82
N GLN A 323 -3.43 8.88 21.58
CA GLN A 323 -3.39 7.64 20.81
C GLN A 323 -2.06 6.90 21.06
N ARG A 324 -2.15 5.59 21.31
CA ARG A 324 -0.97 4.74 21.55
C ARG A 324 -0.56 4.03 20.27
N LEU A 325 0.72 4.16 19.91
CA LEU A 325 1.35 3.41 18.83
C LEU A 325 2.49 2.57 19.38
N ARG A 326 2.60 1.31 18.92
CA ARG A 326 3.71 0.43 19.26
C ARG A 326 4.69 0.33 18.10
N VAL A 327 5.97 0.55 18.38
CA VAL A 327 7.05 0.34 17.42
C VAL A 327 7.32 -1.16 17.29
N ILE A 328 7.43 -1.64 16.06
CA ILE A 328 7.71 -3.05 15.75
C ILE A 328 8.94 -3.12 14.85
N SER A 329 9.97 -3.84 15.30
CA SER A 329 11.13 -4.16 14.45
C SER A 329 10.69 -5.07 13.30
N ALA A 330 11.02 -4.68 12.07
CA ALA A 330 10.55 -5.33 10.86
C ALA A 330 11.69 -5.52 9.82
N PRO A 331 12.83 -6.13 10.21
CA PRO A 331 13.92 -6.34 9.28
C PRO A 331 13.53 -7.28 8.14
N GLY A 332 14.24 -7.17 7.03
CA GLY A 332 14.04 -7.98 5.83
C GLY A 332 14.11 -7.15 4.58
N HIS A 333 13.32 -6.06 4.51
CA HIS A 333 13.45 -5.06 3.45
C HIS A 333 14.80 -4.33 3.52
N THR A 334 15.12 -3.81 4.72
CA THR A 334 16.46 -3.34 5.12
C THR A 334 16.75 -3.85 6.54
N ASP A 335 17.99 -3.72 7.00
CA ASP A 335 18.38 -4.08 8.38
C ASP A 335 17.84 -3.13 9.47
N GLY A 336 17.26 -1.98 9.08
CA GLY A 336 16.74 -0.97 9.99
C GLY A 336 15.29 -0.60 9.70
N HIS A 337 14.56 -1.47 9.01
CA HIS A 337 13.16 -1.27 8.70
C HIS A 337 12.29 -1.48 9.95
N MET A 338 11.36 -0.55 10.17
CA MET A 338 10.45 -0.52 11.31
C MET A 338 9.00 -0.35 10.84
N ALA A 339 8.08 -0.92 11.60
CA ALA A 339 6.64 -0.75 11.45
C ALA A 339 6.02 -0.11 12.69
N LEU A 340 4.81 0.45 12.55
CA LEU A 340 4.03 1.02 13.66
C LEU A 340 2.67 0.36 13.73
N LEU A 341 2.31 -0.16 14.91
CA LEU A 341 0.97 -0.67 15.19
C LEU A 341 0.18 0.39 15.96
N HIS A 342 -0.88 0.90 15.36
CA HIS A 342 -1.84 1.75 16.05
C HIS A 342 -2.78 0.89 16.90
N LEU A 343 -2.74 1.05 18.23
CA LEU A 343 -3.38 0.09 19.14
C LEU A 343 -4.91 0.18 19.17
N SER A 344 -5.51 1.35 18.94
CA SER A 344 -6.98 1.50 19.00
C SER A 344 -7.67 0.90 17.78
N THR A 345 -7.12 1.13 16.58
CA THR A 345 -7.67 0.58 15.33
C THR A 345 -7.02 -0.75 14.92
N HIS A 346 -6.07 -1.22 15.73
CA HIS A 346 -5.23 -2.40 15.46
C HIS A 346 -4.67 -2.43 14.04
N SER A 347 -4.29 -1.26 13.53
CA SER A 347 -3.81 -1.06 12.15
C SER A 347 -2.30 -1.03 12.11
N LEU A 348 -1.73 -1.79 11.17
CA LEU A 348 -0.28 -1.90 11.03
C LEU A 348 0.20 -1.07 9.85
N ILE A 349 0.93 0.00 10.16
CA ILE A 349 1.69 0.81 9.21
C ILE A 349 2.97 0.03 8.90
N VAL A 350 2.99 -0.59 7.72
CA VAL A 350 3.91 -1.70 7.40
C VAL A 350 5.16 -1.25 6.63
N GLY A 351 5.28 0.03 6.32
CA GLY A 351 6.40 0.53 5.51
C GLY A 351 6.45 -0.15 4.14
N ASP A 352 7.67 -0.46 3.70
CA ASP A 352 7.97 -1.22 2.48
C ASP A 352 8.07 -2.74 2.65
N HIS A 353 7.66 -3.30 3.80
CA HIS A 353 7.63 -4.76 3.96
C HIS A 353 6.58 -5.40 3.04
N CYS A 354 5.46 -4.71 2.84
CA CYS A 354 4.44 -5.01 1.83
C CYS A 354 3.99 -3.72 1.14
N VAL A 355 3.63 -3.83 -0.14
CA VAL A 355 3.05 -2.74 -0.95
C VAL A 355 1.67 -3.13 -1.47
N GLY A 356 0.83 -2.14 -1.78
CA GLY A 356 -0.56 -2.33 -2.18
C GLY A 356 -0.77 -3.03 -3.52
N GLN A 357 0.26 -3.12 -4.37
CA GLN A 357 0.24 -3.92 -5.59
C GLN A 357 1.64 -4.43 -5.95
N GLY A 358 1.74 -5.70 -6.37
CA GLY A 358 2.99 -6.31 -6.77
C GLY A 358 3.75 -6.90 -5.59
N SER A 359 5.07 -6.73 -5.56
CA SER A 359 5.92 -7.28 -4.50
C SER A 359 6.96 -6.27 -4.06
N ALA A 360 7.31 -6.29 -2.78
CA ALA A 360 8.33 -5.45 -2.18
C ALA A 360 9.73 -5.85 -2.68
N VAL A 361 10.62 -4.88 -2.87
CA VAL A 361 12.03 -5.16 -3.09
C VAL A 361 12.68 -5.41 -1.73
N LEU A 362 13.70 -6.27 -1.63
CA LEU A 362 14.56 -6.31 -0.44
C LEU A 362 15.94 -5.76 -0.83
N ASP A 363 16.42 -4.76 -0.11
CA ASP A 363 17.66 -4.08 -0.42
C ASP A 363 18.85 -4.82 0.19
N ILE A 364 19.40 -5.76 -0.61
CA ILE A 364 20.59 -6.53 -0.24
C ILE A 364 21.81 -5.66 0.09
N SER A 365 21.88 -4.43 -0.43
CA SER A 365 23.00 -3.51 -0.15
C SER A 365 22.87 -2.83 1.22
N SER A 366 21.68 -2.87 1.80
CA SER A 366 21.33 -2.30 3.10
C SER A 366 20.89 -3.36 4.11
N GLY A 367 21.42 -4.58 3.97
CA GLY A 367 21.18 -5.70 4.89
C GLY A 367 19.83 -6.39 4.75
N GLY A 368 19.05 -6.06 3.71
CA GLY A 368 17.84 -6.78 3.37
C GLY A 368 18.15 -8.25 3.08
N ASN A 369 17.36 -9.16 3.65
CA ASN A 369 17.55 -10.59 3.53
C ASN A 369 16.22 -11.34 3.69
N MET A 370 16.16 -12.54 3.12
CA MET A 370 14.93 -13.32 3.07
C MET A 370 14.57 -13.94 4.42
N ASN A 371 15.56 -14.36 5.22
CA ASN A 371 15.31 -14.98 6.52
C ASN A 371 14.52 -14.02 7.44
N ASP A 372 15.02 -12.80 7.60
CA ASP A 372 14.37 -11.77 8.41
C ASP A 372 13.02 -11.38 7.81
N TYR A 373 12.92 -11.32 6.49
CA TYR A 373 11.66 -11.05 5.81
C TYR A 373 10.58 -12.09 6.15
N PHE A 374 10.90 -13.39 6.09
CA PHE A 374 9.97 -14.46 6.48
C PHE A 374 9.59 -14.34 7.95
N GLN A 375 10.57 -14.18 8.85
CA GLN A 375 10.33 -14.05 10.30
C GLN A 375 9.43 -12.85 10.64
N THR A 376 9.72 -11.67 10.05
CA THR A 376 8.91 -10.46 10.20
C THR A 376 7.49 -10.68 9.68
N THR A 377 7.32 -11.37 8.55
CA THR A 377 6.00 -11.65 7.98
C THR A 377 5.16 -12.54 8.91
N TYR A 378 5.75 -13.61 9.47
CA TYR A 378 5.07 -14.44 10.47
C TYR A 378 4.70 -13.64 11.73
N ARG A 379 5.62 -12.82 12.23
CA ARG A 379 5.34 -11.92 13.36
C ARG A 379 4.18 -10.98 13.08
N PHE A 380 4.07 -10.43 11.87
CA PHE A 380 2.92 -9.59 11.50
C PHE A 380 1.60 -10.37 11.42
N MET A 381 1.63 -11.64 11.00
CA MET A 381 0.43 -12.48 11.05
C MET A 381 0.00 -12.79 12.49
N GLU A 382 0.96 -12.98 13.41
CA GLU A 382 0.72 -13.16 14.85
C GLU A 382 0.18 -11.90 15.51
N VAL A 383 0.67 -10.71 15.12
CA VAL A 383 0.07 -9.42 15.50
C VAL A 383 -1.40 -9.36 15.10
N SER A 384 -1.77 -10.05 14.01
CA SER A 384 -3.14 -10.17 13.52
C SER A 384 -3.81 -8.80 13.30
N PRO A 385 -3.19 -7.89 12.52
CA PRO A 385 -3.71 -6.54 12.30
C PRO A 385 -5.09 -6.57 11.65
N CYS A 386 -5.89 -5.54 11.89
CA CYS A 386 -7.20 -5.38 11.25
C CYS A 386 -7.10 -4.75 9.84
N THR A 387 -6.06 -3.95 9.62
CA THR A 387 -5.76 -3.26 8.35
C THR A 387 -4.25 -3.16 8.19
N LEU A 388 -3.75 -3.34 6.96
CA LEU A 388 -2.36 -3.02 6.58
C LEU A 388 -2.32 -1.71 5.82
N ILE A 389 -1.44 -0.80 6.24
CA ILE A 389 -1.21 0.51 5.63
C ILE A 389 0.20 0.53 5.04
N PRO A 390 0.36 0.24 3.74
CA PRO A 390 1.65 0.30 3.07
C PRO A 390 2.03 1.75 2.75
N MET A 391 3.32 1.98 2.52
CA MET A 391 3.80 3.28 2.04
C MET A 391 3.61 3.47 0.55
N HIS A 392 3.24 2.43 -0.18
CA HIS A 392 2.94 2.52 -1.60
C HIS A 392 1.64 1.77 -1.92
N GLY A 393 0.70 2.48 -2.54
CA GLY A 393 -0.60 1.95 -2.92
C GLY A 393 -1.67 2.02 -1.83
N ARG A 394 -2.80 1.37 -2.10
CA ARG A 394 -3.97 1.39 -1.22
C ARG A 394 -3.72 0.58 0.05
N ILE A 395 -4.46 0.93 1.10
CA ILE A 395 -4.60 0.09 2.29
C ILE A 395 -5.15 -1.29 1.92
N ASN A 396 -4.82 -2.30 2.72
CA ASN A 396 -5.33 -3.65 2.54
C ASN A 396 -6.22 -4.05 3.73
N LEU A 397 -7.42 -4.54 3.40
CA LEU A 397 -8.46 -4.96 4.35
C LEU A 397 -8.48 -6.48 4.59
N TRP A 398 -7.50 -7.22 4.08
CA TRP A 398 -7.35 -8.68 4.26
C TRP A 398 -5.90 -8.98 4.62
N PRO A 399 -5.43 -8.46 5.75
CA PRO A 399 -4.01 -8.33 5.99
C PRO A 399 -3.29 -9.66 6.16
N LYS A 400 -3.88 -10.65 6.85
CA LYS A 400 -3.28 -11.99 6.93
C LYS A 400 -3.22 -12.65 5.56
N HIS A 401 -4.29 -12.51 4.78
CA HIS A 401 -4.31 -13.01 3.42
C HIS A 401 -3.18 -12.39 2.58
N LEU A 402 -3.01 -11.07 2.59
CA LEU A 402 -1.92 -10.40 1.86
C LEU A 402 -0.54 -10.88 2.31
N LEU A 403 -0.30 -11.00 3.63
CA LEU A 403 0.97 -11.50 4.16
C LEU A 403 1.26 -12.94 3.69
N CYS A 404 0.25 -13.81 3.70
CA CYS A 404 0.35 -15.16 3.15
C CYS A 404 0.64 -15.17 1.65
N GLU A 405 0.01 -14.28 0.86
CA GLU A 405 0.28 -14.14 -0.57
C GLU A 405 1.76 -13.80 -0.82
N TYR A 406 2.33 -12.90 -0.02
CA TYR A 406 3.74 -12.55 -0.09
C TYR A 406 4.64 -13.75 0.26
N LEU A 407 4.35 -14.49 1.33
CA LEU A 407 5.10 -15.70 1.69
C LEU A 407 5.04 -16.75 0.58
N LYS A 408 3.84 -17.02 0.04
CA LYS A 408 3.62 -17.96 -1.06
C LYS A 408 4.40 -17.55 -2.30
N ASN A 409 4.36 -16.27 -2.68
CA ASN A 409 5.11 -15.75 -3.83
C ASN A 409 6.64 -15.93 -3.63
N ARG A 410 7.17 -15.68 -2.43
CA ARG A 410 8.59 -15.91 -2.13
C ARG A 410 8.96 -17.39 -2.19
N ARG A 411 8.16 -18.28 -1.60
CA ARG A 411 8.39 -19.74 -1.69
C ARG A 411 8.33 -20.24 -3.13
N ASN A 412 7.37 -19.78 -3.92
CA ASN A 412 7.28 -20.11 -5.35
C ASN A 412 8.53 -19.67 -6.13
N ARG A 413 9.09 -18.50 -5.76
CA ARG A 413 10.34 -18.03 -6.32
C ARG A 413 11.52 -18.91 -5.93
N GLU A 414 11.60 -19.34 -4.67
CA GLU A 414 12.62 -20.27 -4.20
C GLU A 414 12.55 -21.60 -4.96
N SER A 415 11.36 -22.16 -5.13
CA SER A 415 11.17 -23.38 -5.92
C SER A 415 11.64 -23.21 -7.36
N SER A 416 11.39 -22.04 -7.96
CA SER A 416 11.86 -21.74 -9.33
C SER A 416 13.38 -21.62 -9.42
N VAL A 417 14.01 -20.98 -8.42
CA VAL A 417 15.47 -20.85 -8.32
C VAL A 417 16.12 -22.21 -8.09
N LEU A 418 15.58 -23.01 -7.17
CA LEU A 418 16.08 -24.34 -6.86
C LEU A 418 16.00 -25.26 -8.08
N LYS A 419 14.84 -25.28 -8.76
CA LYS A 419 14.67 -26.05 -10.00
C LYS A 419 15.68 -25.63 -11.08
N SER A 420 15.91 -24.33 -11.26
CA SER A 420 16.93 -23.86 -12.21
C SER A 420 18.33 -24.37 -11.87
N ILE A 421 18.67 -24.49 -10.58
CA ILE A 421 19.95 -25.02 -10.13
C ILE A 421 20.03 -26.54 -10.36
N GLU A 422 18.96 -27.27 -10.05
CA GLU A 422 18.85 -28.72 -10.30
C GLU A 422 18.98 -29.07 -11.79
N ASP A 423 18.44 -28.20 -12.66
CA ASP A 423 18.57 -28.30 -14.12
C ASP A 423 19.98 -27.90 -14.63
N GLY A 424 20.94 -27.62 -13.74
CA GLY A 424 22.35 -27.41 -14.04
C GLY A 424 22.82 -25.95 -14.13
N ALA A 425 22.01 -24.97 -13.70
CA ALA A 425 22.46 -23.58 -13.67
C ALA A 425 23.47 -23.34 -12.53
N GLU A 426 24.70 -22.94 -12.87
CA GLU A 426 25.78 -22.72 -11.89
C GLU A 426 26.10 -21.23 -11.64
N THR A 427 25.57 -20.31 -12.45
CA THR A 427 25.88 -18.88 -12.36
C THR A 427 24.64 -18.04 -12.12
N LEU A 428 24.81 -16.87 -11.51
CA LEU A 428 23.71 -15.92 -11.30
C LEU A 428 23.02 -15.53 -12.60
N PHE A 429 23.79 -15.36 -13.68
CA PHE A 429 23.22 -15.03 -14.98
C PHE A 429 22.35 -16.15 -15.52
N ASP A 430 22.76 -17.41 -15.38
CA ASP A 430 22.02 -18.55 -15.91
C ASP A 430 20.70 -18.75 -15.15
N ILE A 431 20.73 -18.61 -13.82
CA ILE A 431 19.52 -18.67 -12.98
C ILE A 431 18.57 -17.51 -13.33
N VAL A 432 19.07 -16.27 -13.44
CA VAL A 432 18.23 -15.12 -13.84
C VAL A 432 17.65 -15.34 -15.23
N ALA A 433 18.44 -15.84 -16.18
CA ALA A 433 17.98 -16.08 -17.55
C ALA A 433 16.90 -17.16 -17.64
N ASN A 434 16.93 -18.16 -16.75
CA ASN A 434 15.90 -19.19 -16.65
C ASN A 434 14.65 -18.65 -15.93
N VAL A 435 14.81 -18.22 -14.68
CA VAL A 435 13.72 -17.83 -13.77
C VAL A 435 12.99 -16.56 -14.23
N TYR A 436 13.68 -15.63 -14.88
CA TYR A 436 13.13 -14.36 -15.37
C TYR A 436 13.16 -14.28 -16.91
N SER A 437 13.10 -15.42 -17.60
CA SER A 437 13.10 -15.54 -19.06
C SER A 437 12.03 -14.68 -19.75
N ASN A 438 10.84 -14.55 -19.13
CA ASN A 438 9.72 -13.76 -19.64
C ASN A 438 9.74 -12.27 -19.23
N VAL A 439 10.74 -11.84 -18.46
CA VAL A 439 10.89 -10.44 -18.02
C VAL A 439 11.85 -9.71 -18.94
N ASP A 440 11.53 -8.47 -19.32
CA ASP A 440 12.43 -7.66 -20.15
C ASP A 440 13.82 -7.58 -19.50
N ARG A 441 14.85 -7.84 -20.30
CA ARG A 441 16.24 -7.91 -19.84
C ARG A 441 16.69 -6.65 -19.12
N SER A 442 16.13 -5.47 -19.39
CA SER A 442 16.43 -4.24 -18.65
C SER A 442 16.17 -4.35 -17.15
N PHE A 443 15.25 -5.21 -16.71
CA PHE A 443 14.97 -5.46 -15.29
C PHE A 443 15.80 -6.59 -14.68
N TRP A 444 16.61 -7.30 -15.47
CA TRP A 444 17.39 -8.44 -14.95
C TRP A 444 18.42 -8.03 -13.90
N PHE A 445 18.85 -6.77 -13.88
CA PHE A 445 19.69 -6.26 -12.80
C PHE A 445 18.99 -6.32 -11.43
N LEU A 446 17.71 -5.92 -11.36
CA LEU A 446 16.90 -6.03 -10.14
C LEU A 446 16.57 -7.50 -9.82
N ALA A 447 16.25 -8.28 -10.85
CA ALA A 447 16.00 -9.71 -10.70
C ALA A 447 17.21 -10.44 -10.11
N ALA A 448 18.42 -10.05 -10.50
CA ALA A 448 19.65 -10.66 -9.99
C ALA A 448 19.84 -10.45 -8.48
N SER A 449 19.53 -9.26 -7.96
CA SER A 449 19.51 -9.02 -6.52
C SER A 449 18.48 -9.92 -5.82
N ASN A 450 17.28 -10.07 -6.39
CA ASN A 450 16.27 -10.95 -5.83
C ASN A 450 16.68 -12.44 -5.86
N VAL A 451 17.29 -12.92 -6.94
CA VAL A 451 17.83 -14.29 -7.01
C VAL A 451 18.88 -14.53 -5.94
N ARG A 452 19.80 -13.57 -5.72
CA ARG A 452 20.83 -13.69 -4.69
C ARG A 452 20.22 -13.88 -3.30
N LEU A 453 19.22 -13.08 -2.95
CA LEU A 453 18.51 -13.19 -1.66
C LEU A 453 17.91 -14.59 -1.44
N HIS A 454 17.31 -15.18 -2.48
CA HIS A 454 16.76 -16.53 -2.41
C HIS A 454 17.83 -17.61 -2.34
N VAL A 455 18.92 -17.50 -3.10
CA VAL A 455 20.03 -18.46 -3.04
C VAL A 455 20.69 -18.42 -1.65
N ASP A 456 20.91 -17.24 -1.09
CA ASP A 456 21.49 -17.07 0.25
C ASP A 456 20.57 -17.69 1.32
N HIS A 457 19.25 -17.54 1.19
CA HIS A 457 18.28 -18.16 2.09
C HIS A 457 18.25 -19.69 1.98
N LEU A 458 18.21 -20.22 0.77
CA LEU A 458 18.27 -21.67 0.51
C LEU A 458 19.58 -22.26 1.03
N ALA A 459 20.70 -21.55 0.89
CA ALA A 459 21.98 -21.94 1.46
C ALA A 459 21.92 -22.01 2.99
N HIS A 460 21.36 -20.97 3.63
CA HIS A 460 21.20 -20.92 5.09
C HIS A 460 20.33 -22.06 5.62
N GLN A 461 19.29 -22.44 4.88
CA GLN A 461 18.42 -23.57 5.21
C GLN A 461 19.00 -24.95 4.84
N ASN A 462 20.21 -25.03 4.29
CA ASN A 462 20.82 -26.25 3.76
C ASN A 462 19.95 -26.96 2.69
N LYS A 463 19.21 -26.19 1.88
CA LYS A 463 18.31 -26.70 0.83
C LYS A 463 18.92 -26.68 -0.57
N LEU A 464 20.09 -26.09 -0.76
CA LEU A 464 20.79 -26.16 -2.04
C LEU A 464 21.30 -27.59 -2.30
N PRO A 465 21.34 -28.06 -3.57
CA PRO A 465 21.92 -29.35 -3.91
C PRO A 465 23.37 -29.46 -3.43
N LYS A 466 23.79 -30.62 -2.91
CA LYS A 466 25.14 -30.82 -2.35
C LYS A 466 26.26 -30.52 -3.34
N GLU A 467 26.04 -30.83 -4.61
CA GLU A 467 27.00 -30.61 -5.71
C GLU A 467 27.02 -29.15 -6.21
N PHE A 468 26.10 -28.29 -5.75
CA PHE A 468 26.02 -26.92 -6.24
C PHE A 468 27.27 -26.12 -5.84
N PRO A 469 28.03 -25.58 -6.82
CA PRO A 469 29.30 -24.94 -6.53
C PRO A 469 29.08 -23.49 -6.02
N LEU A 470 28.65 -23.34 -4.77
CA LEU A 470 28.26 -22.05 -4.18
C LEU A 470 29.36 -20.98 -4.29
N GLN A 471 30.63 -21.33 -4.09
CA GLN A 471 31.75 -20.40 -4.25
C GLN A 471 31.90 -19.91 -5.71
N LYS A 472 31.66 -20.80 -6.69
CA LYS A 472 31.68 -20.43 -8.12
C LYS A 472 30.50 -19.49 -8.44
N TYR A 473 29.31 -19.81 -7.95
CA TYR A 473 28.13 -18.96 -8.06
C TYR A 473 28.39 -17.55 -7.51
N GLN A 474 28.93 -17.45 -6.29
CA GLN A 474 29.25 -16.17 -5.64
C GLN A 474 30.24 -15.33 -6.46
N ARG A 475 31.26 -15.96 -7.06
CA ARG A 475 32.19 -15.28 -7.98
C ARG A 475 31.52 -14.74 -9.24
N THR A 476 30.37 -15.27 -9.65
CA THR A 476 29.63 -14.80 -10.83
C THR A 476 28.72 -13.60 -10.54
N CYS A 477 28.55 -13.22 -9.28
CA CYS A 477 27.79 -12.06 -8.86
C CYS A 477 28.53 -10.74 -9.16
N GLY A 478 27.84 -9.60 -8.93
CA GLY A 478 28.45 -8.27 -9.05
C GLY A 478 28.92 -7.96 -10.48
N VAL A 479 30.21 -7.67 -10.64
CA VAL A 479 30.81 -7.22 -11.91
C VAL A 479 30.72 -8.26 -13.03
N HIS A 480 30.82 -9.55 -12.69
CA HIS A 480 30.73 -10.63 -13.68
C HIS A 480 29.32 -10.74 -14.26
N PHE A 481 28.30 -10.68 -13.41
CA PHE A 481 26.91 -10.59 -13.84
C PHE A 481 26.67 -9.35 -14.70
N LEU A 482 27.13 -8.17 -14.23
CA LEU A 482 26.93 -6.90 -14.93
C LEU A 482 27.51 -6.95 -16.36
N SER A 483 28.71 -7.51 -16.51
CA SER A 483 29.35 -7.69 -17.82
C SER A 483 28.52 -8.58 -18.77
N ARG A 484 28.12 -9.78 -18.30
CA ARG A 484 27.28 -10.70 -19.11
C ARG A 484 25.93 -10.08 -19.46
N TRP A 485 25.34 -9.35 -18.51
CA TRP A 485 24.06 -8.65 -18.70
C TRP A 485 24.14 -7.55 -19.75
N LEU A 486 25.15 -6.67 -19.69
CA LEU A 486 25.35 -5.62 -20.69
C LEU A 486 25.53 -6.22 -22.09
N LEU A 487 26.32 -7.29 -22.22
CA LEU A 487 26.48 -8.02 -23.48
C LEU A 487 25.15 -8.60 -23.99
N ALA A 488 24.34 -9.19 -23.10
CA ALA A 488 23.03 -9.75 -23.45
C ALA A 488 22.02 -8.67 -23.89
N CYS A 489 22.02 -7.50 -23.25
CA CYS A 489 21.21 -6.35 -23.64
C CYS A 489 21.65 -5.79 -24.99
N ALA A 490 22.96 -5.66 -25.23
CA ALA A 490 23.50 -5.20 -26.51
C ALA A 490 23.08 -6.12 -27.66
N ARG A 491 23.23 -7.45 -27.50
CA ARG A 491 22.79 -8.44 -28.48
C ARG A 491 21.29 -8.36 -28.77
N SER A 492 20.45 -8.18 -27.74
CA SER A 492 19.00 -8.00 -27.92
C SER A 492 18.63 -6.73 -28.70
N ARG A 493 19.35 -5.63 -28.48
CA ARG A 493 19.13 -4.38 -29.23
C ARG A 493 19.54 -4.53 -30.70
N VAL A 494 20.66 -5.21 -30.95
CA VAL A 494 21.13 -5.52 -32.32
C VAL A 494 20.11 -6.41 -33.03
N ALA A 495 19.67 -7.51 -32.41
CA ALA A 495 18.65 -8.39 -33.00
C ALA A 495 17.31 -7.67 -33.30
N ARG A 496 16.87 -6.75 -32.41
CA ARG A 496 15.68 -5.91 -32.65
C ARG A 496 15.87 -4.97 -33.86
N LYS A 497 17.05 -4.35 -34.00
CA LYS A 497 17.37 -3.52 -35.17
C LYS A 497 17.41 -4.36 -36.46
N TYR A 498 18.00 -5.55 -36.44
CA TYR A 498 18.00 -6.44 -37.60
C TYR A 498 16.60 -6.93 -37.99
N ASN A 499 15.71 -7.23 -37.03
CA ASN A 499 14.32 -7.58 -37.33
C ASN A 499 13.49 -6.39 -37.86
N MET A 500 13.82 -5.15 -37.46
CA MET A 500 13.22 -3.94 -38.04
C MET A 500 13.74 -3.68 -39.47
N LEU A 501 15.03 -3.87 -39.72
CA LEU A 501 15.61 -3.77 -41.07
C LEU A 501 15.21 -4.94 -41.98
N GLY A 502 14.94 -6.13 -41.45
CA GLY A 502 14.47 -7.29 -42.23
C GLY A 502 13.07 -7.13 -42.85
N LYS A 503 12.33 -6.08 -42.50
CA LYS A 503 11.07 -5.67 -43.17
C LYS A 503 11.27 -4.57 -44.22
N ALA A 504 12.46 -4.01 -44.34
CA ALA A 504 12.82 -3.09 -45.41
C ALA A 504 13.85 -3.78 -46.32
N LYS A 505 13.44 -4.19 -47.52
CA LYS A 505 14.39 -4.67 -48.54
C LYS A 505 15.40 -3.57 -48.83
N LEU A 506 16.69 -3.78 -48.57
CA LEU A 506 17.79 -3.17 -49.34
C LEU A 506 19.10 -3.99 -49.16
N PRO A 507 20.03 -3.92 -50.15
CA PRO A 507 20.95 -5.01 -50.47
C PRO A 507 22.26 -5.00 -49.67
N CYS A 508 22.93 -6.15 -49.72
CA CYS A 508 24.25 -6.45 -49.18
C CYS A 508 25.28 -5.34 -49.43
N THR A 509 25.87 -4.82 -48.35
CA THR A 509 27.27 -4.39 -48.33
C THR A 509 27.89 -4.71 -46.97
N VAL A 510 29.09 -5.26 -47.03
CA VAL A 510 29.92 -5.71 -45.91
C VAL A 510 30.47 -4.49 -45.16
N ALA A 511 30.36 -4.47 -43.83
CA ALA A 511 31.16 -3.58 -42.99
C ALA A 511 31.50 -4.26 -41.66
N LEU A 512 32.77 -4.66 -41.51
CA LEU A 512 33.41 -4.92 -40.22
C LEU A 512 33.47 -3.62 -39.43
N LEU A 513 33.04 -3.63 -38.16
CA LEU A 513 33.42 -2.60 -37.18
C LEU A 513 33.76 -3.25 -35.83
N THR A 514 35.03 -3.10 -35.47
CA THR A 514 35.68 -3.45 -34.22
C THR A 514 35.15 -2.59 -33.07
N VAL A 515 34.83 -3.21 -31.92
CA VAL A 515 34.47 -2.49 -30.69
C VAL A 515 35.68 -2.49 -29.77
N GLY A 516 36.31 -1.31 -29.62
CA GLY A 516 37.32 -1.05 -28.61
C GLY A 516 36.70 -0.89 -27.22
N LEU A 517 37.24 -1.63 -26.25
CA LEU A 517 37.03 -1.46 -24.82
C LEU A 517 37.66 -0.15 -24.33
N ALA A 518 36.92 0.63 -23.54
CA ALA A 518 37.50 1.62 -22.64
C ALA A 518 37.00 1.36 -21.22
N VAL A 519 37.95 1.04 -20.35
CA VAL A 519 37.84 0.63 -18.96
C VAL A 519 38.30 1.81 -18.09
N ILE A 520 37.47 2.18 -17.10
CA ILE A 520 37.77 2.74 -15.76
C ILE A 520 38.55 4.07 -15.66
N TYR A 521 38.00 5.02 -14.90
CA TYR A 521 38.60 5.74 -13.74
C TYR A 521 37.46 6.58 -13.12
N SER A 522 37.25 6.75 -11.81
CA SER A 522 38.24 6.93 -10.74
C SER A 522 37.60 6.77 -9.35
N VAL A 523 38.34 6.15 -8.42
CA VAL A 523 38.17 6.30 -6.96
C VAL A 523 39.57 6.50 -6.34
N ARG A 524 39.75 7.65 -5.67
CA ARG A 524 40.70 7.98 -4.55
C ARG A 524 42.20 8.02 -4.91
N SER A 525 43.06 8.91 -4.38
CA SER A 525 43.07 9.75 -3.16
C SER A 525 44.19 10.81 -3.18
N LYS A 526 44.05 11.83 -2.32
CA LYS A 526 45.07 12.64 -1.59
C LYS A 526 45.88 13.72 -2.33
N ALA A 527 45.54 14.98 -2.05
CA ALA A 527 46.33 15.88 -1.21
C ALA A 527 45.38 16.66 -0.32
#